data_AF-A0A9R1RSH8-F1
#
_entry.id   AF-A0A9R1RSH8-F1
#
_cell.length_a   1.000
_cell.length_b   1.000
_cell.length_c   1.000
_cell.angle_alpha   90.00
_cell.angle_beta   90.00
_cell.angle_gamma   90.00
#
_symmetry.space_group_name_H-M   'P 1'
#
loop_
_entity.id
_entity.type
_entity.pdbx_description
1 polymer ?
#
loop_
_entity_poly.entity_id
_entity_poly.type
_entity_poly.pdbx_seq_one_letter_code
_entity_poly.pdbx_strand_id
1 'polypeptide(L)'
;MDAGCDVQHRRDALAAGFYYTPYVQPRRGAVIGDEAYFTLRYGNPVVKYNWSKNHISLIDPPTKCVYNVGVKKKAVDKVALMVMEDSSLGFACVEGSSLHLWSRKVNAEGDAEWVQRRAIQLESVIPVANSDDKPFVVGCAEGVGVIFVSTGVGLFTIKLDSGLVKKVAESGVYFSVLPYMSFYTPEDVRYEI
;
A
#
# COMPACT_ATOMS: atom_id res chain seq x y z
N MET A 1 -21.31 6.82 1.59
CA MET A 1 -20.86 6.60 0.21
C MET A 1 -21.46 7.71 -0.62
N ASP A 2 -20.65 8.56 -1.24
CA ASP A 2 -21.19 9.34 -2.36
C ASP A 2 -21.43 8.35 -3.50
N ALA A 3 -22.69 8.15 -3.87
CA ALA A 3 -23.10 7.03 -4.73
C ALA A 3 -22.42 7.09 -6.11
N GLY A 4 -21.99 8.28 -6.55
CA GLY A 4 -21.34 8.45 -7.84
C GLY A 4 -19.97 7.76 -7.97
N CYS A 5 -19.16 7.78 -6.91
CA CYS A 5 -17.76 7.34 -6.97
C CYS A 5 -17.64 5.80 -7.02
N ASP A 6 -18.43 5.09 -6.20
CA ASP A 6 -18.53 3.62 -6.23
C ASP A 6 -19.14 3.13 -7.56
N VAL A 7 -20.17 3.81 -8.05
CA VAL A 7 -20.82 3.46 -9.32
C VAL A 7 -19.86 3.62 -10.49
N GLN A 8 -19.04 4.67 -10.52
CA GLN A 8 -18.06 4.87 -11.58
C GLN A 8 -16.99 3.78 -11.55
N HIS A 9 -16.39 3.51 -10.39
CA HIS A 9 -15.39 2.45 -10.27
C HIS A 9 -15.93 1.07 -10.66
N ARG A 10 -17.18 0.75 -10.27
CA ARG A 10 -17.85 -0.49 -10.72
C ARG A 10 -18.03 -0.54 -12.23
N ARG A 11 -18.44 0.56 -12.87
CA ARG A 11 -18.58 0.63 -14.34
C ARG A 11 -17.25 0.37 -15.03
N ASP A 12 -16.17 0.99 -14.54
CA ASP A 12 -14.84 0.84 -15.13
C ASP A 12 -14.30 -0.58 -14.93
N ALA A 13 -14.54 -1.18 -13.76
CA ALA A 13 -14.18 -2.58 -13.49
C ALA A 13 -14.97 -3.57 -14.38
N LEU A 14 -16.27 -3.32 -14.58
CA LEU A 14 -17.12 -4.11 -15.48
C LEU A 14 -16.66 -3.99 -16.94
N ALA A 15 -16.33 -2.77 -17.40
CA ALA A 15 -15.78 -2.53 -18.73
C ALA A 15 -14.43 -3.26 -18.94
N ALA A 16 -13.65 -3.43 -17.88
CA ALA A 16 -12.40 -4.21 -17.90
C ALA A 16 -12.60 -5.73 -17.73
N GLY A 17 -13.84 -6.23 -17.64
CA GLY A 17 -14.17 -7.65 -17.59
C GLY A 17 -14.09 -8.29 -16.19
N PHE A 18 -14.10 -7.49 -15.13
CA PHE A 18 -14.13 -7.98 -13.74
C PHE A 18 -15.57 -8.05 -13.21
N TYR A 19 -16.09 -9.26 -12.98
CA TYR A 19 -17.44 -9.52 -12.49
C TYR A 19 -17.52 -9.63 -10.95
N TYR A 20 -16.91 -8.70 -10.20
CA TYR A 20 -16.88 -8.77 -8.74
C TYR A 20 -17.22 -7.44 -8.08
N THR A 21 -17.90 -7.51 -6.92
CA THR A 21 -18.14 -6.36 -6.05
C THR A 21 -16.81 -5.80 -5.55
N PRO A 22 -16.52 -4.49 -5.72
CA PRO A 22 -15.32 -3.89 -5.16
C PRO A 22 -15.38 -3.97 -3.64
N TYR A 23 -14.26 -4.35 -3.01
CA TYR A 23 -14.15 -4.42 -1.57
C TYR A 23 -12.76 -3.98 -1.11
N VAL A 24 -12.68 -3.51 0.14
CA VAL A 24 -11.45 -3.06 0.77
C VAL A 24 -10.52 -4.24 1.00
N GLN A 25 -9.27 -4.14 0.52
CA GLN A 25 -8.26 -5.16 0.76
C GLN A 25 -7.95 -5.28 2.25
N PRO A 26 -7.81 -6.50 2.80
CA PRO A 26 -7.43 -6.73 4.19
C PRO A 26 -5.93 -6.48 4.37
N ARG A 27 -5.51 -5.24 4.13
CA ARG A 27 -4.14 -4.73 4.27
C ARG A 27 -4.17 -3.54 5.21
N ARG A 28 -3.01 -3.19 5.75
CA ARG A 28 -2.83 -1.98 6.54
C ARG A 28 -3.29 -0.74 5.75
N GLY A 29 -4.20 0.05 6.33
CA GLY A 29 -4.54 1.38 5.84
C GLY A 29 -3.53 2.43 6.33
N ALA A 30 -3.66 3.66 5.85
CA ALA A 30 -2.92 4.80 6.37
C ALA A 30 -3.90 5.82 6.96
N VAL A 31 -3.49 6.51 8.03
CA VAL A 31 -4.27 7.57 8.66
C VAL A 31 -3.39 8.81 8.76
N ILE A 32 -3.88 9.94 8.27
CA ILE A 32 -3.17 11.22 8.26
C ILE A 32 -4.17 12.30 8.68
N GLY A 33 -3.98 12.86 9.88
CA GLY A 33 -4.94 13.79 10.46
C GLY A 33 -6.34 13.17 10.52
N ASP A 34 -7.32 13.84 9.91
CA ASP A 34 -8.72 13.40 9.87
C ASP A 34 -9.07 12.44 8.71
N GLU A 35 -8.05 11.91 8.04
CA GLU A 35 -8.21 11.20 6.77
C GLU A 35 -7.68 9.77 6.87
N ALA A 36 -8.55 8.81 6.58
CA ALA A 36 -8.20 7.40 6.47
C ALA A 36 -8.15 6.94 5.00
N TYR A 37 -7.18 6.08 4.71
CA TYR A 37 -6.85 5.64 3.37
C TYR A 37 -6.81 4.12 3.30
N PHE A 38 -7.52 3.55 2.33
CA PHE A 38 -7.64 2.10 2.12
C PHE A 38 -7.54 1.74 0.65
N THR A 39 -6.98 0.57 0.33
CA THR A 39 -6.92 0.09 -1.06
C THR A 39 -8.11 -0.80 -1.39
N LEU A 40 -8.70 -0.64 -2.57
CA LEU A 40 -9.70 -1.57 -3.10
C LEU A 40 -9.06 -2.71 -3.87
N ARG A 41 -9.77 -3.84 -3.95
CA ARG A 41 -9.38 -4.94 -4.84
C ARG A 41 -9.53 -4.52 -6.30
N TYR A 42 -8.60 -5.00 -7.12
CA TYR A 42 -8.47 -4.74 -8.56
C TYR A 42 -8.07 -3.29 -8.83
N GLY A 43 -6.89 -3.11 -9.42
CA GLY A 43 -6.41 -1.77 -9.74
C GLY A 43 -5.85 -0.97 -8.58
N ASN A 44 -6.01 -1.43 -7.33
CA ASN A 44 -5.59 -0.72 -6.10
C ASN A 44 -5.91 0.79 -6.07
N PRO A 45 -7.10 1.26 -6.51
CA PRO A 45 -7.48 2.62 -6.21
C PRO A 45 -7.57 2.79 -4.69
N VAL A 46 -7.30 4.01 -4.23
CA VAL A 46 -7.27 4.35 -2.82
C VAL A 46 -8.56 5.07 -2.47
N VAL A 47 -9.34 4.48 -1.58
CA VAL A 47 -10.45 5.18 -0.90
C VAL A 47 -9.84 6.13 0.12
N LYS A 48 -10.17 7.41 0.00
CA LYS A 48 -9.92 8.44 0.99
C LYS A 48 -11.23 8.73 1.72
N TYR A 49 -11.26 8.58 3.03
CA TYR A 49 -12.37 8.96 3.88
C TYR A 49 -11.94 10.04 4.87
N ASN A 50 -12.56 11.21 4.79
CA ASN A 50 -12.37 12.30 5.74
C ASN A 50 -13.58 12.33 6.69
N TRP A 51 -13.38 11.98 7.97
CA TRP A 51 -14.47 11.88 8.93
C TRP A 51 -14.96 13.25 9.42
N SER A 52 -14.10 14.27 9.51
CA SER A 52 -14.51 15.60 9.97
C SER A 52 -15.44 16.29 8.98
N LYS A 53 -15.29 15.97 7.68
CA LYS A 53 -16.15 16.47 6.59
C LYS A 53 -17.21 15.45 6.15
N ASN A 54 -17.22 14.25 6.74
CA ASN A 54 -18.02 13.11 6.30
C ASN A 54 -17.98 12.88 4.78
N HIS A 55 -16.78 12.98 4.20
CA HIS A 55 -16.57 12.98 2.76
C HIS A 55 -15.73 11.77 2.33
N ILE A 56 -16.12 11.12 1.24
CA ILE A 56 -15.39 10.00 0.66
C ILE A 56 -15.03 10.32 -0.79
N SER A 57 -13.80 10.00 -1.18
CA SER A 57 -13.34 10.13 -2.57
C SER A 57 -12.41 8.99 -2.95
N LEU A 58 -12.18 8.81 -4.24
CA LEU A 58 -11.19 7.89 -4.77
C LEU A 58 -9.95 8.64 -5.24
N ILE A 59 -8.81 7.98 -5.13
CA ILE A 59 -7.52 8.40 -5.67
C ILE A 59 -7.00 7.26 -6.52
N ASP A 60 -6.71 7.56 -7.79
CA ASP A 60 -6.08 6.58 -8.68
C ASP A 60 -4.65 6.26 -8.22
N PRO A 61 -4.17 5.02 -8.39
CA PRO A 61 -2.80 4.66 -8.06
C PRO A 61 -1.78 5.40 -8.95
N PRO A 62 -0.52 5.54 -8.50
CA PRO A 62 0.53 6.22 -9.28
C PRO A 62 0.87 5.56 -10.61
N THR A 63 0.72 4.24 -10.73
CA THR A 63 1.13 3.49 -11.92
C THR A 63 -0.05 2.71 -12.50
N LYS A 64 -0.22 2.79 -13.83
CA LYS A 64 -1.24 2.02 -14.58
C LYS A 64 -0.89 0.54 -14.73
N CYS A 65 0.32 0.11 -14.35
CA CYS A 65 0.77 -1.28 -14.45
C CYS A 65 0.05 -2.25 -13.49
N VAL A 66 -0.86 -1.72 -12.67
CA VAL A 66 -1.86 -2.43 -11.86
C VAL A 66 -3.12 -2.80 -12.71
N TYR A 67 -3.19 -2.33 -13.96
CA TYR A 67 -4.27 -2.55 -14.91
C TYR A 67 -3.72 -3.07 -16.25
N ASN A 68 -3.57 -4.39 -16.38
CA ASN A 68 -3.42 -4.99 -17.71
C ASN A 68 -4.77 -5.53 -18.18
N VAL A 69 -5.46 -4.72 -18.99
CA VAL A 69 -6.67 -5.13 -19.72
C VAL A 69 -6.32 -6.29 -20.64
N GLY A 70 -7.08 -7.39 -20.58
CA GLY A 70 -6.95 -8.53 -21.50
C GLY A 70 -5.96 -9.63 -21.09
N VAL A 71 -5.17 -9.46 -20.03
CA VAL A 71 -4.34 -10.54 -19.49
C VAL A 71 -5.04 -11.16 -18.28
N LYS A 72 -5.43 -12.44 -18.39
CA LYS A 72 -5.86 -13.28 -17.25
C LYS A 72 -4.70 -13.56 -16.28
N LYS A 73 -3.94 -12.54 -15.86
CA LYS A 73 -2.91 -12.68 -14.82
C LYS A 73 -3.56 -12.45 -13.46
N LYS A 74 -3.40 -13.45 -12.59
CA LYS A 74 -3.89 -13.48 -11.21
C LYS A 74 -3.63 -12.14 -10.53
N ALA A 75 -4.72 -11.45 -10.20
CA ALA A 75 -4.74 -10.31 -9.32
C ALA A 75 -4.00 -10.62 -8.02
N VAL A 76 -2.78 -10.13 -7.88
CA VAL A 76 -2.27 -9.71 -6.57
C VAL A 76 -1.23 -8.61 -6.77
N ASP A 77 -1.71 -7.43 -7.13
CA ASP A 77 -0.92 -6.22 -7.03
C ASP A 77 -0.83 -5.88 -5.53
N LYS A 78 0.18 -6.47 -4.88
CA LYS A 78 0.39 -6.28 -3.44
C LYS A 78 1.20 -5.01 -3.25
N VAL A 79 0.50 -4.01 -2.72
CA VAL A 79 0.97 -2.65 -2.46
C VAL A 79 0.85 -2.37 -0.97
N ALA A 80 1.60 -1.38 -0.48
CA ALA A 80 1.43 -0.85 0.86
C ALA A 80 1.17 0.66 0.80
N LEU A 81 0.13 1.10 1.51
CA LEU A 81 -0.02 2.50 1.85
C LEU A 81 0.91 2.83 3.01
N MET A 82 1.44 4.04 3.01
CA MET A 82 2.39 4.50 4.00
C MET A 82 2.04 5.91 4.46
N VAL A 83 2.42 6.25 5.69
CA VAL A 83 2.52 7.64 6.11
C VAL A 83 3.99 8.04 5.95
N MET A 84 4.23 9.07 5.15
CA MET A 84 5.58 9.58 4.88
C MET A 84 6.03 10.54 5.99
N GLU A 85 7.32 10.82 6.07
CA GLU A 85 7.91 11.73 7.09
C GLU A 85 7.31 13.14 7.04
N ASP A 86 6.95 13.61 5.85
CA ASP A 86 6.28 14.90 5.64
C ASP A 86 4.76 14.83 5.83
N SER A 87 4.26 13.79 6.51
CA SER A 87 2.84 13.53 6.72
C SER A 87 2.03 13.42 5.42
N SER A 88 2.68 13.10 4.30
CA SER A 88 1.99 12.80 3.04
C SER A 88 1.60 11.33 2.92
N LEU A 89 0.61 11.05 2.08
CA LEU A 89 0.24 9.68 1.75
C LEU A 89 1.32 9.07 0.85
N GLY A 90 1.88 7.96 1.28
CA GLY A 90 2.82 7.14 0.52
C GLY A 90 2.18 5.92 -0.12
N PHE A 91 2.76 5.46 -1.23
CA PHE A 91 2.34 4.25 -1.93
C PHE A 91 3.59 3.47 -2.38
N ALA A 92 3.72 2.24 -1.92
CA ALA A 92 4.80 1.33 -2.28
C ALA A 92 4.29 0.17 -3.12
N CYS A 93 4.94 -0.08 -4.26
CA CYS A 93 4.62 -1.18 -5.16
C CYS A 93 5.88 -1.77 -5.78
N VAL A 94 5.80 -3.02 -6.22
CA VAL A 94 6.82 -3.62 -7.09
C VAL A 94 6.36 -3.55 -8.53
N GLU A 95 7.24 -3.06 -9.39
CA GLU A 95 7.08 -3.12 -10.84
C GLU A 95 8.33 -3.77 -11.44
N GLY A 96 8.14 -4.85 -12.21
CA GLY A 96 9.26 -5.67 -12.68
C GLY A 96 10.07 -6.24 -11.51
N SER A 97 11.34 -5.81 -11.42
CA SER A 97 12.29 -6.19 -10.35
C SER A 97 12.60 -5.02 -9.41
N SER A 98 11.80 -3.96 -9.43
CA SER A 98 12.09 -2.71 -8.71
C SER A 98 10.96 -2.36 -7.74
N LEU A 99 11.33 -1.96 -6.53
CA LEU A 99 10.43 -1.40 -5.54
C LEU A 99 10.34 0.11 -5.76
N HIS A 100 9.16 0.61 -6.11
CA HIS A 100 8.88 2.03 -6.30
C HIS A 100 8.16 2.61 -5.10
N LEU A 101 8.64 3.77 -4.64
CA LEU A 101 8.05 4.55 -3.55
C LEU A 101 7.52 5.86 -4.09
N TRP A 102 6.23 6.08 -3.88
CA TRP A 102 5.52 7.27 -4.32
C TRP A 102 5.01 8.03 -3.11
N SER A 103 4.91 9.35 -3.25
CA SER A 103 4.27 10.23 -2.27
C SER A 103 3.27 11.12 -2.98
N ARG A 104 2.08 11.26 -2.39
CA ARG A 104 1.00 12.11 -2.88
C ARG A 104 1.19 13.52 -2.32
N LYS A 105 1.56 14.48 -3.16
CA LYS A 105 1.73 15.88 -2.75
C LYS A 105 0.71 16.76 -3.45
N VAL A 106 0.33 17.84 -2.77
CA VAL A 106 -0.43 18.93 -3.38
C VAL A 106 0.57 19.82 -4.11
N ASN A 107 0.32 20.08 -5.39
CA ASN A 107 1.11 20.98 -6.21
C ASN A 107 0.75 22.45 -5.91
N ALA A 108 1.44 23.39 -6.56
CA ALA A 108 1.24 24.82 -6.31
C ALA A 108 -0.16 25.31 -6.70
N GLU A 109 -0.79 24.61 -7.64
CA GLU A 109 -2.12 24.87 -8.17
C GLU A 109 -3.24 24.31 -7.27
N GLY A 110 -2.88 23.56 -6.22
CA GLY A 110 -3.83 22.97 -5.27
C GLY A 110 -4.31 21.56 -5.64
N ASP A 111 -3.84 21.02 -6.77
CA ASP A 111 -4.12 19.65 -7.20
C ASP A 111 -3.17 18.67 -6.52
N ALA A 112 -3.69 17.52 -6.10
CA ALA A 112 -2.84 16.45 -5.60
C ALA A 112 -2.27 15.63 -6.77
N GLU A 113 -1.00 15.28 -6.73
CA GLU A 113 -0.33 14.40 -7.70
C GLU A 113 0.59 13.39 -7.03
N TRP A 114 0.80 12.25 -7.70
CA TRP A 114 1.77 11.26 -7.24
C TRP A 114 3.15 11.59 -7.78
N VAL A 115 4.14 11.66 -6.89
CA VAL A 115 5.54 11.91 -7.25
C VAL A 115 6.37 10.70 -6.82
N GLN A 116 7.12 10.12 -7.77
CA GLN A 116 8.06 9.05 -7.44
C GLN A 116 9.21 9.63 -6.61
N ARG A 117 9.41 9.08 -5.42
CA ARG A 117 10.46 9.51 -4.49
C ARG A 117 11.72 8.70 -4.62
N ARG A 118 11.57 7.39 -4.83
CA ARG A 118 12.69 6.45 -4.89
C ARG A 118 12.30 5.19 -5.64
N ALA A 119 13.28 4.59 -6.31
CA ALA A 119 13.22 3.23 -6.81
C ALA A 119 14.40 2.42 -6.26
N ILE A 120 14.16 1.18 -5.83
CA ILE A 120 15.19 0.27 -5.31
C ILE A 120 15.17 -0.99 -6.16
N GLN A 121 16.32 -1.36 -6.73
CA GLN A 121 16.45 -2.57 -7.51
C GLN A 121 16.46 -3.78 -6.56
N LEU A 122 15.46 -4.66 -6.64
CA LEU A 122 15.29 -5.77 -5.70
C LEU A 122 16.22 -6.93 -6.00
N GLU A 123 16.48 -7.21 -7.29
CA GLU A 123 17.37 -8.31 -7.71
C GLU A 123 18.82 -8.14 -7.22
N SER A 124 19.25 -6.92 -6.88
CA SER A 124 20.59 -6.67 -6.33
C SER A 124 20.67 -6.83 -4.81
N VAL A 125 19.53 -6.89 -4.10
CA VAL A 125 19.50 -6.87 -2.63
C VAL A 125 18.67 -8.01 -2.00
N ILE A 126 17.77 -8.64 -2.74
CA ILE A 126 16.97 -9.78 -2.30
C ILE A 126 17.17 -10.95 -3.25
N PRO A 127 17.55 -12.14 -2.74
CA PRO A 127 17.60 -13.33 -3.57
C PRO A 127 16.19 -13.74 -4.02
N VAL A 128 16.07 -14.11 -5.29
CA VAL A 128 14.85 -14.63 -5.90
C VAL A 128 15.13 -16.08 -6.32
N ALA A 129 14.24 -17.03 -5.97
CA ALA A 129 14.42 -18.44 -6.30
C ALA A 129 14.41 -18.69 -7.81
N ASN A 130 13.44 -18.08 -8.50
CA ASN A 130 13.17 -18.28 -9.92
C ASN A 130 12.76 -16.95 -10.57
N SER A 131 13.05 -16.75 -11.84
CA SER A 131 12.61 -15.56 -12.59
C SER A 131 11.08 -15.37 -12.62
N ASP A 132 10.34 -16.45 -12.39
CA ASP A 132 8.88 -16.45 -12.33
C ASP A 132 8.32 -16.04 -10.96
N ASP A 133 9.12 -16.15 -9.89
CA ASP A 133 8.72 -15.77 -8.52
C ASP A 133 8.93 -14.27 -8.31
N LYS A 134 7.97 -13.48 -8.79
CA LYS A 134 8.05 -12.02 -8.69
C LYS A 134 7.90 -11.54 -7.24
N PRO A 135 8.82 -10.70 -6.75
CA PRO A 135 8.69 -10.09 -5.44
C PRO A 135 7.48 -9.16 -5.40
N PHE A 136 6.88 -9.00 -4.22
CA PHE A 136 5.75 -8.10 -4.04
C PHE A 136 5.70 -7.53 -2.61
N VAL A 137 5.13 -6.33 -2.45
CA VAL A 137 5.05 -5.63 -1.16
C VAL A 137 3.89 -6.20 -0.35
N VAL A 138 4.13 -6.58 0.91
CA VAL A 138 3.07 -7.12 1.80
C VAL A 138 2.76 -6.22 2.99
N GLY A 139 3.51 -5.14 3.19
CA GLY A 139 3.23 -4.19 4.25
C GLY A 139 4.37 -3.20 4.47
N CYS A 140 4.14 -2.31 5.42
CA CYS A 140 5.11 -1.35 5.90
C CYS A 140 5.00 -1.24 7.43
N ALA A 141 6.07 -0.83 8.08
CA ALA A 141 6.05 -0.41 9.48
C ALA A 141 6.14 1.12 9.54
N GLU A 142 5.10 1.73 10.08
CA GLU A 142 5.00 3.18 10.24
C GLU A 142 6.03 3.72 11.25
N GLY A 143 6.53 4.93 11.00
CA GLY A 143 7.47 5.62 11.88
C GLY A 143 8.91 5.09 11.86
N VAL A 144 9.16 3.88 11.32
CA VAL A 144 10.51 3.29 11.27
C VAL A 144 11.06 3.08 9.85
N GLY A 145 10.28 3.45 8.83
CA GLY A 145 10.71 3.40 7.44
C GLY A 145 11.08 1.99 6.96
N VAL A 146 10.31 0.97 7.35
CA VAL A 146 10.55 -0.42 6.92
C VAL A 146 9.45 -0.89 5.99
N ILE A 147 9.84 -1.54 4.89
CA ILE A 147 8.93 -2.21 3.95
C ILE A 147 9.14 -3.71 4.00
N PHE A 148 8.03 -4.46 3.95
CA PHE A 148 8.04 -5.91 3.89
C PHE A 148 7.82 -6.38 2.45
N VAL A 149 8.76 -7.16 1.94
CA VAL A 149 8.74 -7.74 0.60
C VAL A 149 8.76 -9.25 0.72
N SER A 150 7.78 -9.91 0.10
CA SER A 150 7.71 -11.36 0.04
C SER A 150 8.21 -11.83 -1.33
N THR A 151 8.99 -12.90 -1.32
CA THR A 151 9.53 -13.56 -2.51
C THR A 151 9.32 -15.07 -2.41
N GLY A 152 9.69 -15.81 -3.46
CA GLY A 152 9.65 -17.28 -3.44
C GLY A 152 10.53 -17.94 -2.38
N VAL A 153 11.54 -17.23 -1.84
CA VAL A 153 12.47 -17.78 -0.82
C VAL A 153 12.21 -17.29 0.60
N GLY A 154 11.30 -16.33 0.79
CA GLY A 154 10.93 -15.86 2.11
C GLY A 154 10.42 -14.43 2.17
N LEU A 155 10.26 -13.97 3.41
CA LEU A 155 9.85 -12.61 3.74
C LEU A 155 11.08 -11.80 4.16
N PHE A 156 11.20 -10.60 3.58
CA PHE A 156 12.32 -9.69 3.82
C PHE A 156 11.81 -8.33 4.29
N THR A 157 12.56 -7.71 5.19
CA THR A 157 12.44 -6.29 5.50
C THR A 157 13.48 -5.50 4.73
N ILE A 158 13.09 -4.35 4.19
CA ILE A 158 13.98 -3.35 3.61
C ILE A 158 13.84 -2.08 4.46
N LYS A 159 14.93 -1.66 5.11
CA LYS A 159 15.00 -0.38 5.81
C LYS A 159 15.28 0.73 4.80
N LEU A 160 14.38 1.70 4.68
CA LEU A 160 14.41 2.68 3.59
C LEU A 160 15.58 3.65 3.71
N ASP A 161 15.91 4.14 4.90
CA ASP A 161 17.03 5.07 5.10
C ASP A 161 18.39 4.48 4.72
N SER A 162 18.65 3.22 5.08
CA SER A 162 19.96 2.58 4.93
C SER A 162 20.03 1.56 3.78
N GLY A 163 18.89 1.19 3.19
CA GLY A 163 18.80 0.10 2.22
C GLY A 163 19.05 -1.29 2.82
N LEU A 164 19.09 -1.42 4.16
CA LEU A 164 19.43 -2.68 4.81
C LEU A 164 18.33 -3.71 4.57
N VAL A 165 18.73 -4.87 4.05
CA VAL A 165 17.85 -6.01 3.82
C VAL A 165 18.07 -7.09 4.86
N LYS A 166 16.99 -7.63 5.42
CA LYS A 166 17.03 -8.74 6.37
C LYS A 166 15.91 -9.73 6.06
N LYS A 167 16.23 -11.02 5.99
CA LYS A 167 15.23 -12.09 5.96
C LYS A 167 14.60 -12.25 7.34
N VAL A 168 13.29 -12.25 7.42
CA VAL A 168 12.53 -12.33 8.69
C VAL A 168 11.60 -13.53 8.77
N ALA A 169 11.31 -14.19 7.64
CA ALA A 169 10.61 -15.47 7.63
C ALA A 169 10.97 -16.30 6.39
N GLU A 170 10.74 -17.61 6.48
CA GLU A 170 10.93 -18.56 5.38
C GLU A 170 9.87 -18.40 4.28
N SER A 171 10.03 -19.15 3.18
CA SER A 171 9.06 -19.15 2.09
C SER A 171 7.66 -19.49 2.58
N GLY A 172 6.65 -18.76 2.09
CA GLY A 172 5.28 -18.87 2.54
C GLY A 172 4.36 -17.90 1.83
N VAL A 173 3.05 -18.02 2.06
CA VAL A 173 2.04 -17.14 1.47
C VAL A 173 1.76 -15.97 2.40
N TYR A 174 2.48 -14.87 2.19
CA TYR A 174 2.27 -13.62 2.93
C TYR A 174 1.32 -12.71 2.14
N PHE A 175 0.11 -12.47 2.69
CA PHE A 175 -0.87 -11.56 2.09
C PHE A 175 -0.73 -10.13 2.62
N SER A 176 -0.59 -9.99 3.93
CA SER A 176 -0.32 -8.72 4.60
C SER A 176 0.53 -8.95 5.85
N VAL A 177 1.39 -8.00 6.16
CA VAL A 177 2.13 -7.93 7.42
C VAL A 177 1.62 -6.71 8.19
N LEU A 178 1.22 -6.94 9.44
CA LEU A 178 0.75 -5.91 10.37
C LEU A 178 1.75 -5.80 11.53
N PRO A 179 2.79 -4.97 11.41
CA PRO A 179 3.77 -4.80 12.47
C PRO A 179 3.12 -4.05 13.64
N TYR A 180 3.20 -4.62 14.85
CA TYR A 180 2.73 -4.01 16.09
C TYR A 180 3.81 -3.06 16.62
N MET A 181 3.56 -1.74 16.53
CA MET A 181 4.56 -0.71 16.85
C MET A 181 4.37 -0.04 18.22
N SER A 182 3.16 -0.08 18.77
CA SER A 182 2.85 0.50 20.08
C SER A 182 1.66 -0.20 20.73
N PHE A 183 1.57 -0.08 22.06
CA PHE A 183 0.42 -0.51 22.84
C PHE A 183 -0.17 0.72 23.53
N TYR A 184 -1.50 0.83 23.54
CA TYR A 184 -2.16 1.75 24.46
C TYR A 184 -2.10 1.15 25.85
N THR A 185 -1.40 1.81 26.76
CA THR A 185 -1.45 1.52 28.19
C THR A 185 -2.26 2.65 28.83
N PRO A 186 -3.53 2.41 29.24
CA PRO A 186 -4.29 3.39 29.98
C PRO A 186 -3.54 3.72 31.28
N GLU A 187 -3.52 4.99 31.68
CA GLU A 187 -2.91 5.39 32.94
C GLU A 187 -3.64 4.72 34.12
N ASP A 188 -2.86 4.14 35.03
CA ASP A 188 -3.35 3.53 36.26
C ASP A 188 -3.78 4.68 37.19
N VAL A 189 -5.09 4.94 37.26
CA VAL A 189 -5.65 5.98 38.13
C VAL A 189 -5.45 5.52 39.58
N ARG A 190 -4.35 5.95 40.20
CA ARG A 190 -4.14 5.77 41.63
C ARG A 190 -5.12 6.67 42.37
N TYR A 191 -6.10 6.07 43.02
CA TYR A 191 -6.88 6.74 44.05
C TYR A 191 -5.96 6.89 45.27
N GLU A 192 -5.55 8.12 45.58
CA GLU A 192 -5.05 8.45 46.90
C GLU A 192 -6.24 8.41 47.88
N ILE A 193 -6.13 7.58 48.92
CA ILE A 193 -7.09 7.43 50.01
C ILE A 193 -6.70 8.37 51.14
#